data_AF-A0A402DU79-F1
#
_entry.id   AF-A0A402DU79-F1
#
_cell.length_a   1.000
_cell.length_b   1.000
_cell.length_c   1.000
_cell.angle_alpha   90.00
_cell.angle_beta   90.00
_cell.angle_gamma   90.00
#
_symmetry.space_group_name_H-M   'P 1'
#
loop_
_entity.id
_entity.type
_entity.pdbx_description
1 polymer ?
#
loop_
_entity_poly.entity_id
_entity_poly.type
_entity_poly.pdbx_seq_one_letter_code
_entity_poly.pdbx_strand_id
1 'polypeptide(L)'
;MTTTVPLHAPDATSDDLHLLSILESGLPGQIGTPDEPATYTVPAVFSRQVTRDERARIEDPETARRLAEQSGAPTTGPALRLVVSDRRLLIENTSLDRLRDGLAAALAAMLRDLGGDLRAARDERAVAAEAREVEERRRSDATHAAVSTIRFE
;
A
#
# COMPACT_ATOMS: atom_id res chain seq x y z
N MET A 1 46.06 -14.54 -1.59
CA MET A 1 45.00 -15.05 -0.67
C MET A 1 43.96 -13.96 -0.55
N THR A 2 42.82 -14.16 -1.19
CA THR A 2 41.79 -13.14 -1.38
C THR A 2 40.80 -13.21 -0.21
N THR A 3 40.76 -12.17 0.62
CA THR A 3 39.78 -12.06 1.70
C THR A 3 38.44 -11.63 1.13
N THR A 4 37.48 -12.55 1.16
CA THR A 4 36.07 -12.34 0.86
C THR A 4 35.46 -11.35 1.86
N VAL A 5 34.89 -10.27 1.34
CA VAL A 5 33.95 -9.40 2.07
C VAL A 5 32.57 -10.07 1.97
N PRO A 6 31.88 -10.41 3.08
CA PRO A 6 30.46 -10.65 3.01
C PRO A 6 29.75 -9.29 2.92
N LEU A 7 29.31 -8.93 1.71
CA LEU A 7 28.40 -7.81 1.52
C LEU A 7 26.96 -8.32 1.71
N HIS A 8 26.19 -7.54 2.46
CA HIS A 8 24.73 -7.52 2.51
C HIS A 8 24.04 -8.45 3.53
N ALA A 9 23.73 -7.87 4.69
CA ALA A 9 22.61 -8.31 5.51
C ALA A 9 21.30 -8.11 4.72
N PRO A 10 20.31 -9.02 4.81
CA PRO A 10 19.02 -8.81 4.17
C PRO A 10 18.29 -7.63 4.83
N ASP A 11 17.98 -6.64 4.00
CA ASP A 11 17.16 -5.47 4.27
C ASP A 11 15.82 -5.84 4.96
N ALA A 12 15.60 -5.34 6.17
CA ALA A 12 14.31 -5.39 6.85
C ALA A 12 13.25 -4.43 6.23
N THR A 13 13.50 -3.91 5.03
CA THR A 13 12.60 -3.07 4.22
C THR A 13 11.95 -3.84 3.05
N SER A 14 12.25 -5.14 2.90
CA SER A 14 11.80 -5.95 1.74
C SER A 14 10.29 -6.25 1.62
N ASP A 15 9.43 -5.88 2.58
CA ASP A 15 7.99 -6.17 2.51
C ASP A 15 7.10 -4.96 2.13
N ASP A 16 7.72 -3.80 1.90
CA ASP A 16 6.97 -2.62 1.50
C ASP A 16 6.49 -2.72 0.04
N LEU A 17 5.22 -2.40 -0.15
CA LEU A 17 4.59 -2.41 -1.46
C LEU A 17 5.20 -1.30 -2.32
N HIS A 18 5.70 -1.65 -3.51
CA HIS A 18 6.27 -0.70 -4.46
C HIS A 18 5.94 -1.11 -5.90
N LEU A 19 6.10 -0.18 -6.83
CA LEU A 19 5.93 -0.42 -8.27
C LEU A 19 7.26 -0.85 -8.89
N LEU A 20 7.24 -1.94 -9.67
CA LEU A 20 8.41 -2.51 -10.33
C LEU A 20 8.61 -1.93 -11.73
N SER A 21 7.56 -1.93 -12.54
CA SER A 21 7.64 -1.55 -13.95
C SER A 21 6.26 -1.19 -14.52
N ILE A 22 6.27 -0.47 -15.64
CA ILE A 22 5.08 -0.24 -16.46
C ILE A 22 4.95 -1.40 -17.44
N LEU A 23 3.73 -1.90 -17.63
CA LEU A 23 3.45 -2.99 -18.56
C LEU A 23 3.13 -2.44 -19.95
N GLU A 24 4.13 -2.44 -20.83
CA GLU A 24 4.02 -1.92 -22.20
C GLU A 24 2.92 -2.59 -23.02
N SER A 25 2.68 -3.90 -22.80
CA SER A 25 1.66 -4.66 -23.52
C SER A 25 0.22 -4.21 -23.24
N GLY A 26 0.00 -3.39 -22.20
CA GLY A 26 -1.31 -2.83 -21.87
C GLY A 26 -1.46 -1.36 -22.23
N LEU A 27 -0.47 -0.77 -22.92
CA LEU A 27 -0.53 0.59 -23.41
C LEU A 27 -1.24 0.66 -24.78
N PRO A 28 -1.91 1.79 -25.11
CA PRO A 28 -2.48 1.99 -26.43
C PRO A 28 -1.39 1.98 -27.51
N GLY A 29 -1.67 1.35 -28.65
CA GLY A 29 -0.74 1.26 -29.78
C GLY A 29 -0.50 2.58 -30.51
N GLN A 30 -1.29 3.62 -30.21
CA GLN A 30 -1.18 4.97 -30.76
C GLN A 30 -0.15 5.85 -30.03
N ILE A 31 0.49 5.37 -28.97
CA ILE A 31 1.54 6.15 -28.27
C ILE A 31 2.68 6.46 -29.24
N GLY A 32 3.10 7.73 -29.28
CA GLY A 32 4.12 8.20 -30.22
C GLY A 32 3.63 8.44 -31.65
N THR A 33 2.32 8.37 -31.88
CA THR A 33 1.67 8.70 -33.17
C THR A 33 0.91 10.03 -33.05
N PRO A 34 0.58 10.72 -34.17
CA PRO A 34 -0.24 11.92 -34.13
C PRO A 34 -1.66 11.68 -33.57
N ASP A 35 -2.13 10.43 -33.55
CA ASP A 35 -3.41 10.02 -32.96
C ASP A 35 -3.29 9.60 -31.48
N GLU A 36 -2.19 9.96 -30.80
CA GLU A 36 -2.01 9.63 -29.38
C GLU A 36 -3.13 10.26 -28.52
N PRO A 37 -3.87 9.45 -27.72
CA PRO A 37 -4.88 10.00 -26.85
C PRO A 37 -4.27 10.85 -25.74
N ALA A 38 -4.90 11.98 -25.43
CA ALA A 38 -4.44 12.91 -24.39
C ALA A 38 -4.35 12.26 -22.99
N THR A 39 -5.19 11.26 -22.72
CA THR A 39 -5.14 10.43 -21.52
C THR A 39 -5.50 8.99 -21.82
N TYR A 40 -4.84 8.06 -21.14
CA TYR A 40 -5.04 6.62 -21.24
C TYR A 40 -4.78 5.93 -19.90
N THR A 41 -5.00 4.61 -19.87
CA THR A 41 -4.67 3.79 -18.70
C THR A 41 -3.23 3.33 -18.81
N VAL A 42 -2.44 3.58 -17.76
CA VAL A 42 -1.08 3.07 -17.64
C VAL A 42 -1.05 1.95 -16.60
N PRO A 43 -0.90 0.69 -17.03
CA PRO A 43 -0.76 -0.43 -16.12
C PRO A 43 0.67 -0.49 -15.55
N ALA A 44 0.80 -0.50 -14.22
CA ALA A 44 2.05 -0.70 -13.51
C ALA A 44 2.00 -1.99 -12.66
N VAL A 45 3.13 -2.63 -12.45
CA VAL A 45 3.23 -3.92 -11.74
C VAL A 45 3.69 -3.69 -10.30
N PHE A 46 3.01 -4.29 -9.33
CA PHE A 46 3.43 -4.28 -7.94
C PHE A 46 4.50 -5.33 -7.63
N SER A 47 5.36 -5.03 -6.65
CA SER A 47 6.38 -5.94 -6.11
C SER A 47 5.78 -7.25 -5.61
N ARG A 48 4.65 -7.16 -4.90
CA ARG A 48 3.88 -8.29 -4.38
C ARG A 48 2.37 -8.12 -4.60
N GLN A 49 1.59 -9.11 -4.20
CA GLN A 49 0.14 -8.98 -4.21
C GLN A 49 -0.31 -7.94 -3.17
N VAL A 50 -1.24 -7.09 -3.59
CA VAL A 50 -1.80 -6.02 -2.75
C VAL A 50 -2.79 -6.64 -1.76
N THR A 51 -2.62 -6.35 -0.48
CA THR A 51 -3.54 -6.78 0.56
C THR A 51 -4.87 -6.03 0.46
N ARG A 52 -5.92 -6.54 1.13
CA ARG A 52 -7.24 -5.89 1.12
C ARG A 52 -7.20 -4.46 1.67
N ASP A 53 -6.45 -4.23 2.75
CA ASP A 53 -6.34 -2.91 3.37
C ASP A 53 -5.57 -1.93 2.48
N GLU A 54 -4.48 -2.38 1.86
CA GLU A 54 -3.72 -1.58 0.89
C GLU A 54 -4.59 -1.23 -0.33
N ARG A 55 -5.31 -2.22 -0.88
CA ARG A 55 -6.23 -2.02 -2.00
C ARG A 55 -7.29 -0.97 -1.67
N ALA A 56 -7.93 -1.07 -0.51
CA ALA A 56 -8.96 -0.12 -0.11
C ALA A 56 -8.43 1.31 -0.02
N ARG A 57 -7.18 1.50 0.43
CA ARG A 57 -6.53 2.83 0.50
C ARG A 57 -6.08 3.34 -0.87
N ILE A 58 -5.57 2.46 -1.74
CA ILE A 58 -5.12 2.82 -3.09
C ILE A 58 -6.32 3.18 -3.99
N GLU A 59 -7.41 2.41 -3.92
CA GLU A 59 -8.63 2.63 -4.70
C GLU A 59 -9.52 3.76 -4.12
N ASP A 60 -9.13 4.35 -2.99
CA ASP A 60 -9.87 5.45 -2.38
C ASP A 60 -9.81 6.71 -3.26
N PRO A 61 -10.96 7.32 -3.60
CA PRO A 61 -11.00 8.50 -4.45
C PRO A 61 -10.20 9.71 -3.90
N GLU A 62 -10.08 9.86 -2.58
CA GLU A 62 -9.30 10.95 -1.99
C GLU A 62 -7.80 10.74 -2.23
N THR A 63 -7.33 9.49 -2.22
CA THR A 63 -5.93 9.16 -2.56
C THR A 63 -5.60 9.62 -3.97
N ALA A 64 -6.47 9.30 -4.94
CA ALA A 64 -6.28 9.71 -6.32
C ALA A 64 -6.37 11.24 -6.49
N ARG A 65 -7.26 11.92 -5.75
CA ARG A 65 -7.37 13.38 -5.74
C ARG A 65 -6.09 14.06 -5.22
N ARG A 66 -5.56 13.59 -4.09
CA ARG A 66 -4.29 14.12 -3.53
C ARG A 66 -3.12 13.93 -4.49
N LEU A 67 -3.03 12.78 -5.14
CA LEU A 67 -1.97 12.52 -6.12
C LEU A 67 -2.10 13.43 -7.36
N ALA A 68 -3.33 13.68 -7.82
CA ALA A 68 -3.58 14.62 -8.90
C ALA A 68 -3.16 16.04 -8.52
N GLU A 69 -3.47 16.50 -7.31
CA GLU A 69 -3.05 17.81 -6.79
C GLU A 69 -1.52 17.92 -6.68
N GLN A 70 -0.83 16.87 -6.20
CA GLN A 70 0.62 16.84 -6.05
C GLN A 70 1.38 16.81 -7.39
N SER A 71 0.83 16.14 -8.40
CA SER A 71 1.44 16.03 -9.73
C SER A 71 1.06 17.17 -10.67
N GLY A 72 0.26 18.14 -10.22
CA GLY A 72 -0.18 19.26 -11.05
C GLY A 72 -1.14 18.86 -12.16
N ALA A 73 -1.89 17.76 -11.98
CA ALA A 73 -2.82 17.29 -12.98
C ALA A 73 -3.91 18.35 -13.27
N PRO A 74 -4.29 18.54 -14.55
CA PRO A 74 -5.23 19.57 -14.93
C PRO A 74 -6.59 19.38 -14.24
N THR A 75 -7.14 20.47 -13.70
CA THR A 75 -8.47 20.49 -13.06
C THR A 75 -9.61 20.32 -14.06
N THR A 76 -9.29 20.47 -15.35
CA THR A 76 -10.22 20.38 -16.48
C THR A 76 -9.97 19.07 -17.20
N GLY A 77 -10.70 18.02 -16.83
CA GLY A 77 -10.56 16.68 -17.40
C GLY A 77 -11.11 15.58 -16.49
N PRO A 78 -11.10 14.31 -16.94
CA PRO A 78 -11.46 13.20 -16.09
C PRO A 78 -10.44 13.07 -14.93
N ALA A 79 -10.94 12.88 -13.72
CA ALA A 79 -10.11 12.75 -12.53
C ALA A 79 -9.21 11.51 -12.62
N LEU A 80 -7.98 11.62 -12.10
CA LEU A 80 -7.08 10.48 -11.91
C LEU A 80 -7.82 9.38 -11.14
N ARG A 81 -7.72 8.14 -11.60
CA ARG A 81 -8.31 7.01 -10.91
C ARG A 81 -7.32 5.86 -10.82
N LEU A 82 -7.26 5.25 -9.64
CA LEU A 82 -6.37 4.14 -9.34
C LEU A 82 -7.22 2.88 -9.10
N VAL A 83 -6.94 1.83 -9.85
CA VAL A 83 -7.64 0.54 -9.70
C VAL A 83 -6.62 -0.56 -9.52
N VAL A 84 -6.82 -1.42 -8.53
CA VAL A 84 -5.96 -2.57 -8.31
C VAL A 84 -6.59 -3.78 -8.98
N SER A 85 -5.86 -4.33 -9.97
CA SER A 85 -6.23 -5.55 -10.68
C SER A 85 -5.18 -6.62 -10.41
N ASP A 86 -5.47 -7.48 -9.43
CA ASP A 86 -4.57 -8.52 -8.93
C ASP A 86 -3.21 -7.93 -8.48
N ARG A 87 -2.15 -8.13 -9.27
CA ARG A 87 -0.80 -7.64 -9.00
C ARG A 87 -0.43 -6.38 -9.79
N ARG A 88 -1.43 -5.72 -10.38
CA ARG A 88 -1.25 -4.54 -11.24
C ARG A 88 -2.03 -3.35 -10.70
N LEU A 89 -1.42 -2.18 -10.78
CA LEU A 89 -2.07 -0.88 -10.63
C LEU A 89 -2.48 -0.40 -12.02
N LEU A 90 -3.76 -0.19 -12.24
CA LEU A 90 -4.26 0.50 -13.42
C LEU A 90 -4.42 1.98 -13.06
N ILE A 91 -3.56 2.80 -13.63
CA ILE A 91 -3.58 4.25 -13.45
C ILE A 91 -4.40 4.81 -14.61
N GLU A 92 -5.69 5.03 -14.37
CA GLU A 92 -6.63 5.53 -15.38
C GLU A 92 -6.56 7.06 -15.49
N ASN A 93 -6.94 7.60 -16.65
CA ASN A 93 -7.00 9.04 -16.94
C ASN A 93 -5.66 9.78 -16.78
N THR A 94 -4.56 9.13 -17.15
CA THR A 94 -3.19 9.68 -17.07
C THR A 94 -2.46 9.61 -18.41
N SER A 95 -1.17 9.96 -18.45
CA SER A 95 -0.28 9.73 -19.59
C SER A 95 1.13 9.38 -19.11
N LEU A 96 1.97 8.84 -19.99
CA LEU A 96 3.38 8.60 -19.67
C LEU A 96 4.14 9.88 -19.35
N ASP A 97 3.77 10.99 -20.00
CA ASP A 97 4.33 12.32 -19.74
C ASP A 97 4.06 12.76 -18.29
N ARG A 98 2.82 12.65 -17.80
CA ARG A 98 2.49 12.95 -16.39
C ARG A 98 3.21 12.04 -15.40
N LEU A 99 3.38 10.76 -15.74
CA LEU A 99 4.16 9.82 -14.93
C LEU A 99 5.61 10.29 -14.80
N ARG A 100 6.23 10.69 -15.91
CA ARG A 100 7.59 11.25 -15.95
C ARG A 100 7.69 12.57 -15.19
N ASP A 101 6.68 13.43 -15.30
CA ASP A 101 6.70 14.79 -14.78
C ASP A 101 6.41 14.88 -13.27
N GLY A 102 6.16 13.75 -12.60
CA GLY A 102 6.13 13.69 -11.14
C GLY A 102 5.13 12.71 -10.56
N LEU A 103 4.15 12.25 -11.34
CA LEU A 103 3.14 11.30 -10.83
C LEU A 103 3.78 9.97 -10.40
N ALA A 104 4.82 9.49 -11.08
CA ALA A 104 5.53 8.28 -10.66
C ALA A 104 6.20 8.44 -9.29
N ALA A 105 6.84 9.59 -9.04
CA ALA A 105 7.46 9.90 -7.77
C ALA A 105 6.40 10.06 -6.65
N ALA A 106 5.28 10.71 -6.95
CA ALA A 106 4.17 10.87 -6.02
C ALA A 106 3.54 9.52 -5.64
N LEU A 107 3.35 8.61 -6.62
CA LEU A 107 2.88 7.25 -6.38
C LEU A 107 3.84 6.46 -5.49
N ALA A 108 5.14 6.54 -5.76
CA ALA A 108 6.16 5.87 -4.94
C ALA A 108 6.21 6.40 -3.50
N ALA A 109 6.03 7.72 -3.31
CA ALA A 109 5.92 8.32 -1.98
C ALA A 109 4.66 7.83 -1.25
N MET A 110 3.50 7.90 -1.90
CA MET A 110 2.22 7.44 -1.34
C MET A 110 2.27 5.98 -0.90
N LEU A 111 2.87 5.08 -1.69
CA LEU A 111 2.98 3.66 -1.34
C LEU A 111 3.88 3.44 -0.11
N ARG A 112 4.97 4.21 0.03
CA ARG A 112 5.82 4.15 1.22
C ARG A 112 5.09 4.63 2.47
N ASP A 113 4.37 5.75 2.36
CA ASP A 113 3.58 6.30 3.46
C ASP A 113 2.48 5.31 3.88
N LEU A 114 1.78 4.72 2.92
CA LEU A 114 0.78 3.67 3.17
C LEU A 114 1.36 2.46 3.92
N GLY A 115 2.55 2.00 3.52
CA GLY A 115 3.25 0.92 4.21
C GLY A 115 3.59 1.29 5.66
N GLY A 116 4.01 2.53 5.90
CA GLY A 116 4.23 3.07 7.25
C GLY A 116 2.97 3.09 8.09
N ASP A 117 1.89 3.69 7.58
CA ASP A 117 0.60 3.80 8.26
C ASP A 117 0.01 2.44 8.65
N LEU A 118 0.08 1.46 7.74
CA LEU A 118 -0.47 0.13 7.99
C LEU A 118 0.35 -0.66 9.01
N ARG A 119 1.68 -0.49 9.04
CA ARG A 119 2.54 -1.07 10.07
C ARG A 119 2.21 -0.48 11.43
N ALA A 120 2.16 0.85 11.55
CA ALA A 120 1.79 1.53 12.78
C ALA A 120 0.41 1.06 13.29
N ALA A 121 -0.59 1.00 12.41
CA ALA A 121 -1.92 0.53 12.78
C ALA A 121 -1.98 -0.96 13.17
N ARG A 122 -1.04 -1.80 12.71
CA ARG A 122 -0.94 -3.21 13.15
C ARG A 122 -0.30 -3.28 14.53
N ASP A 123 0.77 -2.52 14.76
CA ASP A 123 1.47 -2.49 16.05
C ASP A 123 0.54 -1.98 17.17
N GLU A 124 -0.23 -0.92 16.90
CA GLU A 124 -1.24 -0.41 17.84
C GLU A 124 -2.30 -1.47 18.19
N ARG A 125 -2.77 -2.23 17.20
CA ARG A 125 -3.74 -3.32 17.43
C ARG A 125 -3.13 -4.47 18.23
N ALA A 126 -1.86 -4.80 18.01
CA ALA A 126 -1.15 -5.83 18.75
C ALA A 126 -1.01 -5.45 20.23
N VAL A 127 -0.56 -4.22 20.52
CA VAL A 127 -0.48 -3.70 21.89
C VAL A 127 -1.85 -3.69 22.57
N ALA A 128 -2.90 -3.28 21.87
CA ALA A 128 -4.25 -3.29 22.42
C ALA A 128 -4.78 -4.72 22.68
N ALA A 129 -4.40 -5.70 21.85
CA ALA A 129 -4.77 -7.10 22.06
C ALA A 129 -4.06 -7.69 23.28
N GLU A 130 -2.76 -7.47 23.43
CA GLU A 130 -1.98 -7.90 24.59
C GLU A 130 -2.55 -7.34 25.90
N ALA A 131 -2.89 -6.04 25.92
CA ALA A 131 -3.51 -5.43 27.09
C ALA A 131 -4.85 -6.09 27.47
N ARG A 132 -5.67 -6.44 26.47
CA ARG A 132 -6.95 -7.14 26.70
C ARG A 132 -6.72 -8.56 27.23
N GLU A 133 -5.72 -9.27 26.73
CA GLU A 133 -5.39 -10.61 27.22
C GLU A 133 -4.93 -10.60 28.68
N VAL A 134 -4.15 -9.59 29.08
CA VAL A 134 -3.73 -9.41 30.48
C VAL A 134 -4.94 -9.18 31.39
N GLU A 135 -5.86 -8.30 30.99
CA GLU A 135 -7.09 -8.04 31.75
C GLU A 135 -8.01 -9.26 31.83
N GLU A 136 -8.14 -10.01 30.73
CA GLU A 136 -8.92 -11.25 30.72
C GLU A 136 -8.31 -12.30 31.65
N ARG A 137 -6.99 -12.45 31.63
CA ARG A 137 -6.29 -13.37 32.54
C ARG A 137 -6.50 -12.99 34.00
N ARG A 138 -6.37 -11.70 34.34
CA ARG A 138 -6.66 -11.20 35.70
C ARG A 138 -8.09 -11.50 36.13
N ARG A 139 -9.07 -11.30 35.25
CA ARG A 139 -10.48 -11.59 35.54
C ARG A 139 -10.73 -13.08 35.74
N SER A 140 -10.11 -13.92 34.91
CA SER A 140 -10.16 -15.37 35.03
C SER A 140 -9.56 -15.84 36.35
N ASP A 141 -8.37 -15.36 36.72
CA ASP A 141 -7.69 -15.70 37.97
C ASP A 141 -8.52 -15.30 39.20
N ALA A 142 -9.11 -14.10 39.19
CA ALA A 142 -9.99 -13.63 40.26
C ALA A 142 -11.26 -14.49 40.37
N THR A 143 -11.83 -14.89 39.24
CA THR A 143 -13.00 -15.80 39.20
C THR A 143 -12.64 -17.17 39.76
N HIS A 144 -11.50 -17.73 39.37
CA HIS A 144 -11.01 -19.00 39.87
C HIS A 144 -10.77 -18.96 41.38
N ALA A 145 -10.13 -17.89 41.88
CA ALA A 145 -9.93 -17.69 43.31
C ALA A 145 -11.27 -17.64 44.06
N ALA A 146 -12.26 -16.89 43.57
CA ALA A 146 -13.58 -16.82 44.19
C ALA A 146 -14.27 -18.20 44.24
N VAL A 147 -14.30 -18.93 43.12
CA VAL A 147 -14.89 -20.27 43.04
C VAL A 147 -14.22 -21.24 44.02
N SER A 148 -12.89 -21.17 44.18
CA SER A 148 -12.14 -22.08 45.06
C SER A 148 -12.48 -21.96 46.55
N THR A 149 -13.12 -20.86 46.96
CA THR A 149 -13.55 -20.63 48.35
C THR A 149 -14.93 -21.20 48.67
N ILE A 150 -15.72 -21.58 47.65
CA ILE A 150 -17.09 -22.07 47.82
C ILE A 150 -17.06 -23.56 48.17
N ARG A 151 -17.75 -23.95 49.25
CA ARG A 151 -18.04 -25.34 49.61
C ARG A 151 -19.54 -25.55 49.73
N PHE A 152 -19.99 -26.75 49.33
CA PHE A 152 -21.37 -27.22 49.53
C PHE A 152 -21.30 -28.31 50.60
N GLU A 153 -22.00 -28.09 51.71
CA GLU A 153 -22.13 -28.99 52.86
C GLU A 153 -23.46 -29.76 52.83
#